data_AF-A0A670ITD0-F1
#
_entry.id   AF-A0A670ITD0-F1
#
_cell.length_a   1.000
_cell.length_b   1.000
_cell.length_c   1.000
_cell.angle_alpha   90.00
_cell.angle_beta   90.00
_cell.angle_gamma   90.00
#
_symmetry.space_group_name_H-M   'P 1'
#
loop_
_entity.id
_entity.type
_entity.pdbx_description
1 polymer ?
#
loop_
_entity_poly.entity_id
_entity_poly.type
_entity_poly.pdbx_seq_one_letter_code
_entity_poly.pdbx_strand_id
1 'polypeptide(L)'
;MRKPFHFHQDAPLWIPDEDAVKEEEAMAWKLLSLTQINILLEQDIAGVQSYMEMFLNMKEPLTSLKQAVLLDYYVSGFWWAKALEFTPVQLGGLLTLLNMLMNNIETQHMTLEDNIQELRNAMAGIGRRNSEKSGGFEFFTVDQAKAIINYLKISIFQHYTLYEFLFYTPREEIVLGDENVVELVKPADSPFPAPLEEGLANNIYSKFIAQIPGEEDATKEMEGGVPLEEEAEAETIVDPLTGYTIEDVQMVLGQLTGEMLSGIQTEINERLQTQQEAYSARIDKLKKA
;
A
#
# COMPACT_ATOMS: atom_id res chain seq x y z
N MET A 1 3.47 84.67 6.47
CA MET A 1 4.11 83.95 5.35
C MET A 1 4.59 82.59 5.86
N ARG A 2 3.83 81.51 5.57
CA ARG A 2 4.22 80.12 5.83
C ARG A 2 4.98 79.61 4.61
N LYS A 3 6.19 79.07 4.78
CA LYS A 3 6.86 78.28 3.74
C LYS A 3 6.28 76.86 3.73
N PRO A 4 6.05 76.24 2.56
CA PRO A 4 5.45 74.92 2.49
C PRO A 4 6.49 73.82 2.75
N PHE A 5 6.01 72.76 3.39
CA PHE A 5 6.67 71.48 3.56
C PHE A 5 6.74 70.76 2.20
N HIS A 6 7.94 70.34 1.79
CA HIS A 6 8.11 69.26 0.82
C HIS A 6 8.56 68.02 1.58
N PHE A 7 7.64 67.08 1.80
CA PHE A 7 7.97 65.70 2.05
C PHE A 7 8.11 65.01 0.69
N HIS A 8 9.35 64.78 0.26
CA HIS A 8 9.63 63.67 -0.66
C HIS A 8 9.99 62.48 0.23
N GLN A 9 9.08 61.53 0.31
CA GLN A 9 9.32 60.22 0.90
C GLN A 9 9.22 59.19 -0.22
N ASP A 10 10.27 59.14 -1.04
CA ASP A 10 10.52 57.98 -1.89
C ASP A 10 11.18 56.91 -1.00
N ALA A 11 10.35 56.22 -0.22
CA ALA A 11 10.77 54.95 0.36
C ALA A 11 10.82 53.94 -0.80
N PRO A 12 11.98 53.31 -1.09
CA PRO A 12 12.02 52.26 -2.10
C PRO A 12 11.10 51.14 -1.65
N LEU A 13 10.08 50.83 -2.46
CA LEU A 13 9.39 49.55 -2.40
C LEU A 13 10.48 48.49 -2.54
N TRP A 14 10.78 47.79 -1.44
CA TRP A 14 11.61 46.60 -1.48
C TRP A 14 10.82 45.54 -2.23
N ILE A 15 11.09 45.42 -3.52
CA ILE A 15 10.71 44.27 -4.33
C ILE A 15 11.87 43.28 -4.12
N PRO A 16 11.65 42.11 -3.51
CA PRO A 16 12.70 41.10 -3.43
C PRO A 16 13.19 40.78 -4.84
N ASP A 17 14.51 40.71 -5.03
CA ASP A 17 15.10 40.27 -6.30
C ASP A 17 14.51 38.90 -6.66
N GLU A 18 13.84 38.84 -7.80
CA GLU A 18 13.12 37.65 -8.29
C GLU A 18 14.05 36.43 -8.43
N ASP A 19 15.35 36.67 -8.59
CA ASP A 19 16.39 35.64 -8.66
C ASP A 19 16.78 35.10 -7.26
N ALA A 20 16.70 35.90 -6.20
CA ALA A 20 16.94 35.43 -4.83
C ALA A 20 15.79 34.53 -4.32
N VAL A 21 14.55 34.85 -4.72
CA VAL A 21 13.37 34.02 -4.41
C VAL A 21 13.46 32.65 -5.09
N LYS A 22 13.98 32.59 -6.32
CA LYS A 22 14.20 31.31 -7.03
C LYS A 22 15.28 30.44 -6.37
N GLU A 23 16.28 31.04 -5.74
CA GLU A 23 17.33 30.30 -5.03
C GLU A 23 16.83 29.78 -3.67
N GLU A 24 15.98 30.54 -2.98
CA GLU A 24 15.36 30.16 -1.70
C GLU A 24 14.38 28.98 -1.85
N GLU A 25 13.76 28.82 -3.03
CA GLU A 25 12.85 27.71 -3.33
C GLU A 25 13.53 26.51 -4.01
N ALA A 26 14.84 26.57 -4.26
CA ALA A 26 15.56 25.52 -4.99
C ALA A 26 15.42 24.13 -4.35
N MET A 27 15.29 24.08 -3.01
CA MET A 27 15.06 22.84 -2.29
C MET A 27 13.70 22.20 -2.58
N ALA A 28 12.65 22.99 -2.82
CA ALA A 28 11.32 22.47 -3.10
C ALA A 28 11.29 21.59 -4.36
N TRP A 29 12.20 21.86 -5.29
CA TRP A 29 12.20 21.25 -6.62
C TRP A 29 13.24 20.14 -6.81
N LYS A 30 13.87 19.68 -5.72
CA LYS A 30 14.86 18.59 -5.78
C LYS A 30 14.26 17.24 -6.14
N LEU A 31 12.99 16.99 -5.76
CA LEU A 31 12.29 15.75 -6.12
C LEU A 31 11.40 15.94 -7.36
N LEU A 32 10.41 16.84 -7.27
CA LEU A 32 9.44 17.11 -8.32
C LEU A 32 9.49 18.60 -8.69
N SER A 33 9.39 18.90 -9.97
CA SER A 33 9.29 20.29 -10.44
C SER A 33 7.91 20.89 -10.14
N LEU A 34 7.84 22.23 -10.13
CA LEU A 34 6.59 22.98 -9.96
C LEU A 34 5.48 22.51 -10.90
N THR A 35 5.81 22.26 -12.18
CA THR A 35 4.85 21.75 -13.17
C THR A 35 4.26 20.41 -12.75
N GLN A 36 5.09 19.50 -12.24
CA GLN A 36 4.65 18.17 -11.79
C GLN A 36 3.76 18.27 -10.55
N ILE A 37 4.10 19.14 -9.60
CA ILE A 37 3.26 19.41 -8.42
C ILE A 37 1.89 19.96 -8.83
N ASN A 38 1.85 20.91 -9.77
CA ASN A 38 0.58 21.47 -10.25
C ASN A 38 -0.29 20.41 -10.94
N ILE A 39 0.32 19.52 -11.74
CA ILE A 39 -0.39 18.38 -12.34
C ILE A 39 -1.01 17.51 -11.23
N LEU A 40 -0.23 17.14 -10.21
CA LEU A 40 -0.69 16.31 -9.10
C LEU A 40 -1.82 16.96 -8.29
N LEU A 41 -1.82 18.29 -8.13
CA LEU A 41 -2.86 19.02 -7.42
C LEU A 41 -4.24 18.88 -8.09
N GLU A 42 -4.26 18.76 -9.42
CA GLU A 42 -5.48 18.58 -10.22
C GLU A 42 -5.99 17.13 -10.25
N GLN A 43 -5.17 16.17 -9.80
CA GLN A 43 -5.55 14.75 -9.80
C GLN A 43 -6.38 14.35 -8.57
N ASP A 44 -7.15 13.28 -8.76
CA ASP A 44 -7.77 12.50 -7.69
C ASP A 44 -6.77 11.47 -7.12
N ILE A 45 -7.23 10.64 -6.16
CA ILE A 45 -6.35 9.70 -5.45
C ILE A 45 -5.69 8.72 -6.42
N ALA A 46 -6.46 8.16 -7.35
CA ALA A 46 -5.95 7.23 -8.35
C ALA A 46 -4.93 7.90 -9.29
N GLY A 47 -5.21 9.12 -9.76
CA GLY A 47 -4.30 9.87 -10.61
C GLY A 47 -2.97 10.21 -9.92
N VAL A 48 -3.00 10.60 -8.64
CA VAL A 48 -1.78 10.82 -7.85
C VAL A 48 -0.98 9.53 -7.70
N GLN A 49 -1.66 8.41 -7.40
CA GLN A 49 -1.02 7.11 -7.25
C GLN A 49 -0.33 6.67 -8.55
N SER A 50 -1.04 6.66 -9.67
CA SER A 50 -0.47 6.30 -10.97
C SER A 50 0.68 7.21 -11.40
N TYR A 51 0.58 8.51 -11.09
CA TYR A 51 1.68 9.44 -11.36
C TYR A 51 2.93 9.10 -10.54
N MET A 52 2.76 8.82 -9.24
CA MET A 52 3.87 8.47 -8.36
C MET A 52 4.51 7.13 -8.74
N GLU A 53 3.71 6.13 -9.13
CA GLU A 53 4.21 4.86 -9.67
C GLU A 53 5.12 5.08 -10.89
N MET A 54 4.66 5.91 -11.83
CA MET A 54 5.42 6.27 -13.03
C MET A 54 6.71 7.04 -12.68
N PHE A 55 6.60 8.06 -11.82
CA PHE A 55 7.74 8.91 -11.44
C PHE A 55 8.84 8.12 -10.72
N LEU A 56 8.45 7.22 -9.81
CA LEU A 56 9.35 6.37 -9.05
C LEU A 56 9.84 5.14 -9.85
N ASN A 57 9.41 5.01 -11.11
CA ASN A 57 9.77 3.90 -12.02
C ASN A 57 9.46 2.52 -11.41
N MET A 58 8.28 2.40 -10.80
CA MET A 58 7.79 1.16 -10.20
C MET A 58 7.32 0.20 -11.29
N LYS A 59 7.84 -1.04 -11.27
CA LYS A 59 7.47 -2.08 -12.25
C LYS A 59 6.35 -2.98 -11.76
N GLU A 60 6.28 -3.16 -10.45
CA GLU A 60 5.52 -4.23 -9.80
C GLU A 60 4.95 -3.76 -8.45
N PRO A 61 4.22 -2.63 -8.39
CA PRO A 61 3.73 -2.10 -7.12
C PRO A 61 2.75 -3.04 -6.40
N LEU A 62 2.00 -3.88 -7.14
CA LEU A 62 1.02 -4.80 -6.56
C LEU A 62 1.65 -6.08 -5.98
N THR A 63 2.81 -6.50 -6.49
CA THR A 63 3.49 -7.75 -6.09
C THR A 63 4.70 -7.49 -5.20
N SER A 64 5.29 -6.29 -5.27
CA SER A 64 6.41 -5.88 -4.43
C SER A 64 5.94 -5.05 -3.24
N LEU A 65 5.94 -5.65 -2.04
CA LEU A 65 5.62 -4.91 -0.80
C LEU A 65 6.53 -3.68 -0.60
N LYS A 66 7.80 -3.74 -1.06
CA LYS A 66 8.70 -2.57 -1.00
C LYS A 66 8.15 -1.41 -1.83
N GLN A 67 7.76 -1.68 -3.08
CA GLN A 67 7.20 -0.64 -3.95
C GLN A 67 5.85 -0.15 -3.42
N ALA A 68 4.98 -1.04 -2.94
CA ALA A 68 3.70 -0.69 -2.34
C ALA A 68 3.85 0.27 -1.14
N VAL A 69 4.77 -0.04 -0.22
CA VAL A 69 5.02 0.80 0.98
C VAL A 69 5.62 2.15 0.60
N LEU A 70 6.55 2.19 -0.36
CA LEU A 70 7.11 3.46 -0.86
C LEU A 70 6.02 4.32 -1.51
N LEU A 71 5.15 3.71 -2.31
CA LEU A 71 4.07 4.40 -2.97
C LEU A 71 3.09 5.00 -1.95
N ASP A 72 2.66 4.19 -0.98
CA ASP A 72 1.77 4.64 0.10
C ASP A 72 2.39 5.80 0.90
N TYR A 73 3.70 5.73 1.19
CA TYR A 73 4.43 6.78 1.90
C TYR A 73 4.38 8.13 1.17
N TYR A 74 4.67 8.16 -0.14
CA TYR A 74 4.66 9.40 -0.92
C TYR A 74 3.25 9.92 -1.17
N VAL A 75 2.30 9.03 -1.50
CA VAL A 75 0.90 9.39 -1.75
C VAL A 75 0.27 9.96 -0.48
N SER A 76 0.47 9.30 0.67
CA SER A 76 -0.02 9.79 1.97
C SER A 76 0.59 11.13 2.34
N GLY A 77 1.90 11.33 2.13
CA GLY A 77 2.58 12.59 2.38
C GLY A 77 2.03 13.74 1.53
N PHE A 78 1.79 13.49 0.25
CA PHE A 78 1.16 14.45 -0.65
C PHE A 78 -0.24 14.84 -0.19
N TRP A 79 -1.11 13.85 0.09
CA TRP A 79 -2.49 14.11 0.49
C TRP A 79 -2.59 14.80 1.85
N TRP A 80 -1.72 14.45 2.79
CA TRP A 80 -1.64 15.11 4.08
C TRP A 80 -1.33 16.61 3.92
N ALA A 81 -0.34 16.98 3.11
CA ALA A 81 -0.03 18.39 2.85
C ALA A 81 -1.10 19.11 2.05
N LYS A 82 -1.71 18.44 1.06
CA LYS A 82 -2.83 18.98 0.29
C LYS A 82 -4.02 19.29 1.20
N ALA A 83 -4.33 18.42 2.16
CA ALA A 83 -5.39 18.63 3.14
C ALA A 83 -5.11 19.80 4.10
N LEU A 84 -3.84 20.15 4.33
CA LEU A 84 -3.43 21.32 5.10
C LEU A 84 -3.24 22.58 4.24
N GLU A 85 -3.66 22.55 2.97
CA GLU A 85 -3.62 23.69 2.04
C GLU A 85 -2.21 24.26 1.83
N PHE A 86 -1.19 23.40 1.82
CA PHE A 86 0.18 23.81 1.52
C PHE A 86 0.26 24.37 0.10
N THR A 87 1.05 25.45 -0.09
CA THR A 87 1.32 26.00 -1.43
C THR A 87 2.08 24.99 -2.29
N PRO A 88 2.10 25.12 -3.63
CA PRO A 88 2.87 24.22 -4.50
C PRO A 88 4.36 24.12 -4.10
N VAL A 89 4.97 25.25 -3.70
CA VAL A 89 6.36 25.30 -3.18
C VAL A 89 6.49 24.48 -1.91
N GLN A 90 5.57 24.65 -0.97
CA GLN A 90 5.57 23.93 0.30
C GLN A 90 5.33 22.42 0.12
N LEU A 91 4.46 22.04 -0.82
CA LEU A 91 4.25 20.64 -1.22
C LEU A 91 5.51 20.02 -1.80
N GLY A 92 6.18 20.69 -2.75
CA GLY A 92 7.47 20.24 -3.29
C GLY A 92 8.54 20.11 -2.20
N GLY A 93 8.60 21.08 -1.29
CA GLY A 93 9.48 21.04 -0.12
C GLY A 93 9.22 19.85 0.80
N LEU A 94 7.95 19.56 1.11
CA LEU A 94 7.61 18.40 1.94
C LEU A 94 8.03 17.10 1.25
N LEU A 95 7.66 16.91 -0.02
CA LEU A 95 8.01 15.70 -0.74
C LEU A 95 9.54 15.51 -0.85
N THR A 96 10.29 16.61 -0.99
CA THR A 96 11.75 16.59 -0.93
C THR A 96 12.25 16.14 0.45
N LEU A 97 11.67 16.64 1.55
CA LEU A 97 12.01 16.18 2.90
C LEU A 97 11.68 14.69 3.08
N LEU A 98 10.51 14.24 2.62
CA LEU A 98 10.11 12.84 2.70
C LEU A 98 11.09 11.94 1.94
N ASN A 99 11.50 12.34 0.74
CA ASN A 99 12.47 11.61 -0.06
C ASN A 99 13.86 11.59 0.58
N MET A 100 14.32 12.71 1.15
CA MET A 100 15.58 12.77 1.89
C MET A 100 15.58 11.73 3.02
N LEU A 101 14.56 11.76 3.88
CA LEU A 101 14.48 10.86 5.03
C LEU A 101 14.37 9.39 4.62
N MET A 102 13.62 9.09 3.55
CA MET A 102 13.50 7.73 3.04
C MET A 102 14.82 7.22 2.44
N ASN A 103 15.49 8.05 1.65
CA ASN A 103 16.80 7.72 1.06
C ASN A 103 17.89 7.52 2.12
N ASN A 104 17.81 8.23 3.25
CA ASN A 104 18.70 8.05 4.39
C ASN A 104 18.59 6.65 4.99
N ILE A 105 17.39 6.08 5.00
CA ILE A 105 17.19 4.68 5.36
C ILE A 105 17.67 3.83 4.18
N GLU A 106 16.98 3.86 3.05
CA GLU A 106 17.18 2.91 1.95
C GLU A 106 18.63 2.81 1.46
N THR A 107 19.29 3.96 1.25
CA THR A 107 20.60 4.03 0.58
C THR A 107 21.74 4.26 1.56
N GLN A 108 21.54 5.12 2.57
CA GLN A 108 22.63 5.55 3.46
C GLN A 108 22.76 4.70 4.73
N HIS A 109 21.79 3.82 5.02
CA HIS A 109 21.77 3.00 6.22
C HIS A 109 21.91 3.80 7.52
N MET A 110 21.34 5.00 7.55
CA MET A 110 21.41 5.87 8.72
C MET A 110 20.57 5.33 9.87
N THR A 111 21.07 5.50 11.10
CA THR A 111 20.29 5.22 12.29
C THR A 111 19.16 6.25 12.45
N LEU A 112 18.15 5.92 13.24
CA LEU A 112 17.07 6.87 13.59
C LEU A 112 17.62 8.18 14.17
N GLU A 113 18.64 8.11 15.03
CA GLU A 113 19.26 9.29 15.64
C GLU A 113 19.92 10.20 14.61
N ASP A 114 20.71 9.62 13.71
CA ASP A 114 21.39 10.37 12.65
C ASP A 114 20.40 11.00 11.67
N ASN A 115 19.35 10.28 11.31
CA ASN A 115 18.33 10.77 10.38
C ASN A 115 17.49 11.91 11.00
N ILE A 116 17.20 11.84 12.30
CA ILE A 116 16.60 12.97 13.06
C ILE A 116 17.55 14.17 13.10
N GLN A 117 18.86 13.93 13.24
CA GLN A 117 19.85 14.99 13.23
C GLN A 117 19.95 15.66 11.85
N GLU A 118 19.85 14.90 10.77
CA GLU A 118 19.78 15.45 9.41
C GLU A 118 18.49 16.26 9.18
N LEU A 119 17.34 15.77 9.64
CA LEU A 119 16.10 16.55 9.62
C LEU A 119 16.25 17.87 10.37
N ARG A 120 16.86 17.86 11.56
CA ARG A 120 17.11 19.08 12.34
C ARG A 120 17.96 20.08 11.54
N ASN A 121 18.99 19.60 10.84
CA ASN A 121 19.85 20.44 10.03
C ASN A 121 19.09 21.00 8.81
N ALA A 122 18.31 20.17 8.12
CA ALA A 122 17.48 20.58 6.99
C ALA A 122 16.42 21.62 7.40
N MET A 123 15.81 21.48 8.57
CA MET A 123 14.81 22.42 9.08
C MET A 123 15.40 23.64 9.81
N ALA A 124 16.73 23.77 9.86
CA ALA A 124 17.37 24.92 10.48
C ALA A 124 17.09 26.20 9.68
N GLY A 125 16.86 27.31 10.39
CA GLY A 125 16.60 28.61 9.77
C GLY A 125 15.11 28.96 9.66
N ILE A 126 14.21 27.97 9.70
CA ILE A 126 12.76 28.21 9.66
C ILE A 126 12.31 29.19 10.76
N GLY A 127 11.56 30.22 10.37
CA GLY A 127 11.07 31.27 11.27
C GLY A 127 12.09 32.35 11.65
N ARG A 128 13.31 32.30 11.10
CA ARG A 128 14.33 33.36 11.27
C ARG A 128 14.60 34.02 9.93
N ARG A 129 14.39 35.33 9.85
CA ARG A 129 14.86 36.13 8.70
C ARG A 129 16.39 36.29 8.82
N ASN A 130 17.14 35.87 7.79
CA ASN A 130 18.59 36.06 7.65
C ASN A 130 19.47 35.24 8.62
N SER A 131 19.16 33.95 8.81
CA SER A 131 20.02 33.04 9.57
C SER A 131 21.22 32.62 8.71
N GLU A 132 22.46 32.76 9.21
CA GLU A 132 23.66 32.20 8.57
C GLU A 132 23.59 30.66 8.44
N LYS A 133 22.76 30.02 9.28
CA LYS A 133 22.44 28.60 9.19
C LYS A 133 21.05 28.46 8.58
N SER A 134 21.02 28.15 7.29
CA SER A 134 19.84 27.90 6.48
C SER A 134 19.89 26.48 5.93
N GLY A 135 18.78 25.77 6.02
CA GLY A 135 18.60 24.46 5.40
C GLY A 135 17.85 24.49 4.07
N GLY A 136 17.44 25.70 3.62
CA GLY A 136 16.73 25.93 2.36
C GLY A 136 15.23 25.60 2.40
N PHE A 137 14.63 25.56 3.59
CA PHE A 137 13.20 25.28 3.81
C PHE A 137 12.46 26.46 4.48
N GLU A 138 13.01 27.66 4.37
CA GLU A 138 12.52 28.90 5.00
C GLU A 138 11.12 29.33 4.52
N PHE A 139 10.67 28.81 3.37
CA PHE A 139 9.31 28.99 2.85
C PHE A 139 8.22 28.30 3.69
N PHE A 140 8.58 27.46 4.68
CA PHE A 140 7.65 26.99 5.70
C PHE A 140 7.52 27.99 6.85
N THR A 141 6.29 28.11 7.36
CA THR A 141 6.07 28.79 8.64
C THR A 141 6.48 27.89 9.82
N VAL A 142 6.66 28.49 11.00
CA VAL A 142 6.98 27.75 12.23
C VAL A 142 5.88 26.73 12.58
N ASP A 143 4.62 27.06 12.34
CA ASP A 143 3.51 26.15 12.65
C ASP A 143 3.41 25.00 11.63
N GLN A 144 3.67 25.26 10.35
CA GLN A 144 3.82 24.21 9.34
C GLN A 144 5.00 23.29 9.67
N ALA A 145 6.14 23.83 10.08
CA ALA A 145 7.28 23.01 10.51
C ALA A 145 6.93 22.09 11.70
N LYS A 146 6.19 22.58 12.70
CA LYS A 146 5.69 21.72 13.79
C LYS A 146 4.75 20.63 13.29
N ALA A 147 3.84 20.97 12.36
CA ALA A 147 2.92 20.01 11.77
C ALA A 147 3.67 18.92 10.99
N ILE A 148 4.69 19.30 10.21
CA ILE A 148 5.56 18.38 9.47
C ILE A 148 6.28 17.45 10.44
N ILE A 149 6.91 17.98 11.50
CA ILE A 149 7.59 17.14 12.51
C ILE A 149 6.62 16.14 13.14
N ASN A 150 5.40 16.57 13.47
CA ASN A 150 4.38 15.67 14.02
C ASN A 150 3.96 14.59 13.03
N TYR A 151 3.79 14.94 11.75
CA TYR A 151 3.50 13.97 10.70
C TYR A 151 4.63 12.96 10.52
N LEU A 152 5.89 13.42 10.45
CA LEU A 152 7.07 12.56 10.33
C LEU A 152 7.24 11.64 11.53
N LYS A 153 6.87 12.10 12.73
CA LYS A 153 6.89 11.29 13.95
C LYS A 153 5.99 10.07 13.82
N ILE A 154 4.76 10.24 13.34
CA ILE A 154 3.76 9.15 13.24
C ILE A 154 3.91 8.31 11.96
N SER A 155 4.54 8.84 10.92
CA SER A 155 4.74 8.14 9.64
C SER A 155 6.06 7.39 9.61
N ILE A 156 7.19 8.08 9.44
CA ILE A 156 8.48 7.44 9.23
C ILE A 156 9.19 7.05 10.54
N PHE A 157 9.21 7.93 11.55
CA PHE A 157 10.03 7.69 12.74
C PHE A 157 9.44 6.64 13.68
N GLN A 158 8.12 6.58 13.84
CA GLN A 158 7.47 5.53 14.62
C GLN A 158 7.67 4.14 13.99
N HIS A 159 7.84 4.08 12.66
CA HIS A 159 7.97 2.83 11.91
C HIS A 159 9.39 2.58 11.39
N TYR A 160 10.39 3.29 11.93
CA TYR A 160 11.76 3.30 11.40
C TYR A 160 12.35 1.89 11.23
N THR A 161 12.26 1.08 12.27
CA THR A 161 12.75 -0.30 12.26
C THR A 161 12.02 -1.17 11.23
N LEU A 162 10.74 -0.92 10.96
CA LEU A 162 10.01 -1.64 9.91
C LEU A 162 10.54 -1.27 8.52
N TYR A 163 10.88 0.01 8.29
CA TYR A 163 11.55 0.42 7.06
C TYR A 163 12.94 -0.20 6.93
N GLU A 164 13.73 -0.27 8.00
CA GLU A 164 15.02 -0.99 7.99
C GLU A 164 14.84 -2.47 7.61
N PHE A 165 13.87 -3.16 8.23
CA PHE A 165 13.53 -4.54 7.87
C PHE A 165 13.10 -4.66 6.41
N LEU A 166 12.28 -3.73 5.90
CA LEU A 166 11.81 -3.71 4.52
C LEU A 166 12.94 -3.64 3.50
N PHE A 167 13.98 -2.84 3.78
CA PHE A 167 15.08 -2.62 2.83
C PHE A 167 16.22 -3.64 2.98
N TYR A 168 16.49 -4.16 4.18
CA TYR A 168 17.72 -4.94 4.42
C TYR A 168 17.49 -6.42 4.65
N THR A 169 16.25 -6.84 4.94
CA THR A 169 15.99 -8.25 5.24
C THR A 169 15.69 -9.00 3.96
N PRO A 170 16.52 -9.99 3.58
CA PRO A 170 16.19 -10.88 2.48
C PRO A 170 14.92 -11.63 2.85
N ARG A 171 13.91 -11.54 1.99
CA ARG A 171 12.66 -12.26 2.18
C ARG A 171 12.82 -13.67 1.66
N GLU A 172 12.52 -14.65 2.50
CA GLU A 172 12.33 -16.02 2.05
C GLU A 172 11.08 -16.06 1.17
N GLU A 173 11.27 -16.15 -0.14
CA GLU A 173 10.19 -16.39 -1.08
C GLU A 173 9.74 -17.85 -0.88
N ILE A 174 8.65 -18.04 -0.15
CA ILE A 174 8.00 -19.34 -0.04
C ILE A 174 7.30 -19.58 -1.39
N VAL A 175 8.00 -20.24 -2.31
CA VAL A 175 7.42 -20.73 -3.56
C VAL A 175 6.46 -21.86 -3.22
N LEU A 176 5.18 -21.52 -3.01
CA LEU A 176 4.11 -22.50 -2.95
C LEU A 176 3.85 -22.97 -4.38
N GLY A 177 4.40 -24.13 -4.74
CA GLY A 177 4.09 -24.78 -6.02
C GLY A 177 2.66 -25.27 -6.00
N ASP A 178 1.78 -24.59 -6.74
CA ASP A 178 0.41 -25.05 -6.97
C ASP A 178 0.39 -25.87 -8.27
N GLU A 179 0.14 -27.17 -8.15
CA GLU A 179 0.05 -28.09 -9.29
C GLU A 179 -1.39 -28.06 -9.83
N ASN A 180 -1.67 -27.16 -10.77
CA ASN A 180 -2.98 -27.07 -11.42
C ASN A 180 -3.19 -28.26 -12.36
N VAL A 181 -3.87 -29.30 -11.88
CA VAL A 181 -4.33 -30.44 -12.69
C VAL A 181 -5.59 -30.00 -13.44
N VAL A 182 -5.43 -29.64 -14.71
CA VAL A 182 -6.56 -29.38 -15.62
C VAL A 182 -6.88 -30.67 -16.36
N GLU A 183 -8.06 -31.25 -16.10
CA GLU A 183 -8.55 -32.37 -16.91
C GLU A 183 -8.86 -31.88 -18.34
N LEU A 184 -8.07 -32.35 -19.30
CA LEU A 184 -8.30 -32.06 -20.71
C LEU A 184 -9.51 -32.87 -21.21
N VAL A 185 -10.52 -32.19 -21.75
CA VAL A 185 -11.62 -32.84 -22.47
C VAL A 185 -11.02 -33.68 -23.60
N LYS A 186 -11.39 -34.96 -23.66
CA LYS A 186 -10.91 -35.87 -24.71
C LYS A 186 -11.34 -35.32 -26.10
N PRO A 187 -10.49 -35.43 -27.14
CA PRO A 187 -10.82 -34.95 -28.48
C PRO A 187 -12.14 -35.54 -28.99
N ALA A 188 -12.89 -34.75 -29.77
CA ALA A 188 -14.17 -35.16 -30.38
C ALA A 188 -14.06 -36.37 -31.34
N ASP A 189 -12.84 -36.76 -31.70
CA ASP A 189 -12.54 -37.92 -32.56
C ASP A 189 -12.72 -39.27 -31.84
N SER A 190 -12.89 -39.27 -30.51
CA SER A 190 -13.24 -40.46 -29.74
C SER A 190 -14.67 -40.38 -29.23
N PRO A 191 -15.51 -41.42 -29.42
CA PRO A 191 -16.84 -41.46 -28.82
C PRO A 191 -16.70 -41.36 -27.29
N PHE A 192 -17.46 -40.43 -26.71
CA PHE A 192 -17.57 -40.26 -25.26
C PHE A 192 -19.00 -40.56 -24.83
N PRO A 193 -19.20 -41.40 -23.79
CA PRO A 193 -18.17 -42.14 -23.03
C PRO A 193 -17.49 -43.24 -23.87
N ALA A 194 -16.38 -43.81 -23.36
CA ALA A 194 -15.66 -44.82 -24.11
C ALA A 194 -16.52 -46.09 -24.28
N PRO A 195 -16.39 -46.83 -25.40
CA PRO A 195 -17.16 -48.06 -25.59
C PRO A 195 -16.99 -49.01 -24.39
N LEU A 196 -18.12 -49.53 -23.87
CA LEU A 196 -18.26 -50.36 -22.65
C LEU A 196 -18.35 -49.60 -21.31
N GLU A 197 -18.10 -48.28 -21.24
CA GLU A 197 -18.39 -47.49 -20.03
C GLU A 197 -19.90 -47.19 -19.87
N GLU A 198 -20.68 -47.33 -20.94
CA GLU A 198 -22.10 -46.99 -21.00
C GLU A 198 -23.02 -48.01 -20.29
N GLY A 199 -22.48 -49.17 -19.90
CA GLY A 199 -23.28 -50.27 -19.32
C GLY A 199 -24.31 -50.87 -20.28
N LEU A 200 -24.23 -50.57 -21.59
CA LEU A 200 -25.19 -51.02 -22.60
C LEU A 200 -24.91 -52.44 -23.07
N ALA A 201 -25.99 -53.19 -23.34
CA ALA A 201 -25.89 -54.50 -23.97
C ALA A 201 -25.34 -54.36 -25.40
N ASN A 202 -24.43 -55.26 -25.81
CA ASN A 202 -23.68 -55.18 -27.06
C ASN A 202 -24.58 -55.08 -28.32
N ASN A 203 -25.77 -55.69 -28.28
CA ASN A 203 -26.76 -55.61 -29.36
C ASN A 203 -27.33 -54.19 -29.57
N ILE A 204 -27.40 -53.37 -28.51
CA ILE A 204 -27.86 -51.98 -28.56
C ILE A 204 -26.72 -51.10 -29.07
N TYR A 205 -25.53 -51.25 -28.47
CA TYR A 205 -24.32 -50.51 -28.88
C TYR A 205 -24.02 -50.65 -30.39
N SER A 206 -23.99 -51.89 -30.88
CA SER A 206 -23.68 -52.18 -32.29
C SER A 206 -24.69 -51.62 -33.27
N LYS A 207 -25.95 -51.48 -32.85
CA LYS A 207 -27.05 -51.08 -33.74
C LYS A 207 -27.24 -49.56 -33.80
N PHE A 208 -26.91 -48.84 -32.72
CA PHE A 208 -27.27 -47.42 -32.61
C PHE A 208 -26.10 -46.48 -32.34
N ILE A 209 -24.95 -46.99 -31.86
CA ILE A 209 -23.80 -46.16 -31.44
C ILE A 209 -22.56 -46.42 -32.30
N ALA A 210 -22.27 -47.68 -32.62
CA ALA A 210 -21.14 -48.05 -33.49
C ALA A 210 -21.33 -47.67 -34.97
N GLN A 211 -22.54 -47.26 -35.36
CA GLN A 211 -22.83 -46.80 -36.72
C GLN A 211 -22.32 -45.37 -36.86
N ILE A 212 -21.10 -45.24 -37.39
CA ILE A 212 -20.55 -43.95 -37.81
C ILE A 212 -21.48 -43.39 -38.90
N PRO A 213 -22.08 -42.18 -38.74
CA PRO A 213 -22.92 -41.59 -39.76
C PRO A 213 -22.03 -41.10 -40.91
N GLY A 214 -21.85 -41.94 -41.91
CA GLY A 214 -21.03 -41.59 -43.07
C GLY A 214 -20.86 -42.74 -44.04
N GLU A 215 -21.96 -43.29 -44.57
CA GLU A 215 -22.08 -43.91 -45.89
C GLU A 215 -23.44 -44.62 -45.98
N GLU A 216 -24.51 -43.86 -46.25
CA GLU A 216 -25.61 -44.25 -47.16
C GLU A 216 -26.68 -43.14 -47.23
N ASP A 217 -26.93 -42.71 -48.47
CA ASP A 217 -28.02 -41.86 -48.97
C ASP A 217 -28.19 -40.41 -48.49
N ALA A 218 -27.51 -39.54 -49.24
CA ALA A 218 -28.07 -38.25 -49.64
C ALA A 218 -29.38 -38.46 -50.43
N THR A 219 -30.54 -38.37 -49.78
CA THR A 219 -31.76 -37.71 -50.30
C THR A 219 -32.93 -37.88 -49.32
N LYS A 220 -33.27 -36.79 -48.63
CA LYS A 220 -34.56 -36.09 -48.70
C LYS A 220 -34.71 -35.16 -47.51
N GLU A 221 -34.60 -33.87 -47.79
CA GLU A 221 -35.27 -32.84 -47.00
C GLU A 221 -36.77 -33.15 -46.96
N MET A 222 -37.35 -33.21 -45.77
CA MET A 222 -38.76 -32.89 -45.60
C MET A 222 -38.99 -32.33 -44.20
N GLU A 223 -39.52 -31.11 -44.19
CA GLU A 223 -40.03 -30.36 -43.05
C GLU A 223 -40.90 -31.23 -42.13
N GLY A 224 -40.66 -31.12 -40.82
CA GLY A 224 -41.54 -31.64 -39.79
C GLY A 224 -40.98 -31.29 -38.41
N GLY A 225 -41.61 -30.32 -37.74
CA GLY A 225 -41.07 -29.62 -36.58
C GLY A 225 -40.66 -30.49 -35.39
N VAL A 226 -39.64 -30.00 -34.69
CA VAL A 226 -39.17 -30.48 -33.38
C VAL A 226 -40.22 -30.09 -32.32
N PRO A 227 -40.80 -31.04 -31.57
CA PRO A 227 -41.48 -30.73 -30.31
C PRO A 227 -40.44 -30.33 -29.25
N LEU A 228 -40.80 -29.34 -28.44
CA LEU A 228 -40.02 -28.74 -27.35
C LEU A 228 -39.02 -29.69 -26.66
N GLU A 229 -37.78 -29.23 -26.54
CA GLU A 229 -36.85 -29.68 -25.50
C GLU A 229 -37.46 -29.39 -24.13
N GLU A 230 -37.68 -30.43 -23.33
CA GLU A 230 -37.88 -30.29 -21.89
C GLU A 230 -36.58 -29.73 -21.29
N GLU A 231 -36.73 -28.63 -20.53
CA GLU A 231 -35.66 -28.04 -19.74
C GLU A 231 -35.01 -29.10 -18.87
N ALA A 232 -33.72 -29.36 -19.09
CA ALA A 232 -32.90 -30.11 -18.16
C ALA A 232 -32.89 -29.34 -16.82
N GLU A 233 -33.42 -29.98 -15.78
CA GLU A 233 -33.40 -29.46 -14.42
C GLU A 233 -31.96 -29.09 -14.05
N ALA A 234 -31.77 -27.80 -13.75
CA ALA A 234 -30.50 -27.29 -13.26
C ALA A 234 -30.09 -28.09 -12.01
N GLU A 235 -28.91 -28.71 -12.07
CA GLU A 235 -28.26 -29.22 -10.86
C GLU A 235 -28.16 -28.08 -9.85
N THR A 236 -28.92 -28.21 -8.77
CA THR A 236 -28.87 -27.26 -7.67
C THR A 236 -27.46 -27.32 -7.07
N ILE A 237 -26.67 -26.29 -7.34
CA ILE A 237 -25.42 -26.02 -6.61
C ILE A 237 -25.83 -25.81 -5.15
N VAL A 238 -25.73 -26.87 -4.35
CA VAL A 238 -25.98 -26.79 -2.92
C VAL A 238 -24.81 -25.99 -2.34
N ASP A 239 -25.10 -24.79 -1.84
CA ASP A 239 -24.11 -23.95 -1.16
C ASP A 239 -23.42 -24.78 -0.06
N PRO A 240 -22.07 -24.90 -0.05
CA PRO A 240 -21.33 -25.62 0.98
C PRO A 240 -21.59 -25.14 2.41
N LEU A 241 -22.19 -23.95 2.56
CA LEU A 241 -22.60 -23.35 3.83
C LEU A 241 -24.03 -23.72 4.25
N THR A 242 -24.76 -24.50 3.44
CA THR A 242 -26.11 -24.98 3.74
C THR A 242 -26.07 -25.92 4.95
N GLY A 243 -26.34 -25.38 6.14
CA GLY A 243 -26.35 -26.12 7.41
C GLY A 243 -25.54 -25.48 8.53
N TYR A 244 -24.72 -24.47 8.23
CA TYR A 244 -24.06 -23.67 9.26
C TYR A 244 -24.85 -22.40 9.54
N THR A 245 -25.13 -22.17 10.82
CA THR A 245 -25.77 -20.95 11.29
C THR A 245 -24.72 -19.92 11.69
N ILE A 246 -25.09 -18.64 11.71
CA ILE A 246 -24.19 -17.56 12.12
C ILE A 246 -23.76 -17.76 13.58
N GLU A 247 -24.64 -18.37 14.37
CA GLU A 247 -24.41 -18.74 15.76
C GLU A 247 -23.28 -19.78 15.90
N ASP A 248 -23.17 -20.74 14.96
CA ASP A 248 -22.09 -21.74 14.96
C ASP A 248 -20.73 -21.07 14.75
N VAL A 249 -20.66 -20.13 13.82
CA VAL A 249 -19.42 -19.37 13.54
C VAL A 249 -19.04 -18.48 14.73
N GLN A 250 -20.03 -17.80 15.33
CA GLN A 250 -19.80 -16.98 16.52
C GLN A 250 -19.35 -17.82 17.72
N MET A 251 -19.85 -19.04 17.88
CA MET A 251 -19.45 -19.94 18.96
C MET A 251 -18.00 -20.37 18.83
N VAL A 252 -17.60 -20.83 17.63
CA VAL A 252 -16.21 -21.25 17.37
C VAL A 252 -15.24 -20.08 17.52
N LEU A 253 -15.60 -18.90 16.99
CA LEU A 253 -14.78 -17.70 17.13
C LEU A 253 -14.68 -17.24 18.60
N GLY A 254 -15.78 -17.30 19.35
CA GLY A 254 -15.82 -16.95 20.77
C GLY A 254 -14.98 -17.89 21.63
N GLN A 255 -15.00 -19.19 21.34
CA GLN A 255 -14.14 -20.18 22.01
C GLN A 255 -12.67 -19.91 21.72
N LEU A 256 -12.31 -19.75 20.44
CA LEU A 256 -10.91 -19.57 20.03
C LEU A 256 -10.32 -18.25 20.55
N THR A 257 -11.10 -17.18 20.53
CA THR A 257 -10.69 -15.88 21.10
C THR A 257 -10.58 -15.95 22.63
N GLY A 258 -11.49 -16.64 23.31
CA GLY A 258 -11.45 -16.85 24.76
C GLY A 258 -10.21 -17.63 25.21
N GLU A 259 -9.87 -18.70 24.51
CA GLU A 259 -8.66 -19.50 24.78
C GLU A 259 -7.39 -18.67 24.57
N MET A 260 -7.29 -17.92 23.47
CA MET A 260 -6.14 -17.07 23.18
C MET A 260 -5.97 -15.95 24.22
N LEU A 261 -7.07 -15.25 24.59
CA LEU A 261 -7.06 -14.20 25.61
C LEU A 261 -6.70 -14.76 26.99
N SER A 262 -7.20 -15.94 27.36
CA SER A 262 -6.86 -16.61 28.61
C SER A 262 -5.38 -16.99 28.67
N GLY A 263 -4.82 -17.50 27.56
CA GLY A 263 -3.40 -17.80 27.44
C GLY A 263 -2.53 -16.56 27.64
N ILE A 264 -2.85 -15.47 26.93
CA ILE A 264 -2.15 -14.18 27.05
C ILE A 264 -2.24 -13.64 28.48
N GLN A 265 -3.43 -13.67 29.09
CA GLN A 265 -3.61 -13.19 30.47
C GLN A 265 -2.76 -13.97 31.47
N THR A 266 -2.65 -15.29 31.27
CA THR A 266 -1.83 -16.16 32.13
C THR A 266 -0.34 -15.86 31.93
N GLU A 267 0.12 -15.73 30.69
CA GLU A 267 1.52 -15.40 30.39
C GLU A 267 1.93 -14.04 30.98
N ILE A 268 1.06 -13.02 30.86
CA ILE A 268 1.32 -11.70 31.44
C ILE A 268 1.46 -11.80 32.96
N ASN A 269 0.57 -12.53 33.62
CA ASN A 269 0.60 -12.69 35.08
C ASN A 269 1.87 -13.42 35.54
N GLU A 270 2.29 -14.48 34.85
CA GLU A 270 3.52 -15.22 35.16
C GLU A 270 4.77 -14.37 34.97
N ARG A 271 4.85 -13.62 33.86
CA ARG A 271 5.98 -12.70 33.60
C ARG A 271 6.06 -11.61 34.65
N LEU A 272 4.92 -11.03 35.03
CA LEU A 272 4.86 -10.00 36.06
C LEU A 272 5.33 -10.53 37.41
N GLN A 273 4.88 -11.72 37.80
CA GLN A 273 5.30 -12.35 39.05
C GLN A 273 6.80 -12.67 39.06
N THR A 274 7.32 -13.23 37.97
CA THR A 274 8.76 -13.52 37.82
C THR A 274 9.60 -12.25 37.94
N GLN A 275 9.17 -11.15 37.33
CA GLN A 275 9.85 -9.86 37.48
C GLN A 275 9.77 -9.32 38.91
N GLN A 276 8.60 -9.40 39.56
CA GLN A 276 8.43 -8.95 40.94
C GLN A 276 9.35 -9.70 41.90
N GLU A 277 9.47 -11.01 41.75
CA GLU A 277 10.39 -11.84 42.55
C GLU A 277 11.85 -11.45 42.29
N ALA A 278 12.23 -11.24 41.03
CA ALA A 278 13.58 -10.81 40.66
C ALA A 278 13.96 -9.44 41.27
N TYR A 279 13.04 -8.46 41.23
CA TYR A 279 13.26 -7.15 41.85
C TYR A 279 13.30 -7.25 43.37
N SER A 280 12.41 -8.03 43.98
CA SER A 280 12.39 -8.25 45.44
C SER A 280 13.71 -8.87 45.92
N ALA A 281 14.23 -9.88 45.21
CA ALA A 281 15.51 -10.50 45.52
C ALA A 281 16.70 -9.53 45.38
N ARG A 282 16.66 -8.61 44.42
CA ARG A 282 17.68 -7.55 44.28
C ARG A 282 17.61 -6.55 45.44
N ILE A 283 16.41 -6.15 45.85
CA ILE A 283 16.21 -5.24 47.00
C ILE A 283 16.71 -5.89 48.29
N ASP A 284 16.43 -7.17 48.52
CA ASP A 284 16.90 -7.87 49.72
C ASP A 284 18.41 -8.05 49.75
N LYS A 285 19.06 -8.23 48.59
CA LYS A 285 20.52 -8.21 48.50
C LYS A 285 21.10 -6.84 48.85
N LEU A 286 20.48 -5.75 48.40
CA LEU A 286 20.90 -4.39 48.71
C LEU A 286 20.68 -4.02 50.19
N LYS A 287 19.66 -4.57 50.84
CA LYS A 287 19.41 -4.36 52.29
C LYS A 287 20.36 -5.14 53.19
N LYS A 288 20.99 -6.20 52.68
CA LYS A 288 21.95 -7.05 53.42
C LYS A 288 23.42 -6.66 53.21
N ALA A 289 23.70 -5.72 52.30
CA ALA A 289 25.01 -5.13 52.07
C ALA A 289 25.15 -3.84 52.89
#